data_AF-A0AAN7BXN5-F1
#
_entry.id   AF-A0AAN7BXN5-F1
#
_cell.length_a   1.000
_cell.length_b   1.000
_cell.length_c   1.000
_cell.angle_alpha   90.00
_cell.angle_beta   90.00
_cell.angle_gamma   90.00
#
_symmetry.space_group_name_H-M   'P 1'
#
loop_
_entity.id
_entity.type
_entity.pdbx_description
1 polymer ?
#
loop_
_entity_poly.entity_id
_entity_poly.type
_entity_poly.pdbx_seq_one_letter_code
_entity_poly.pdbx_strand_id
1 'polypeptide(L)'
;MPPRKATARKSAKVVPGDPVPVGKKRRYRPGTLALKEIRRYQTSTDLLLLKLPFARLVREIAVNCRPAGEELRWQSQAIQALQEASEAFLVHLFEDSNLCAIHAKRVTIMQKDIQLARRIRGMWGGAGWV
;
A
#
# COMPACT_ATOMS: atom_id res chain seq x y z
N MET A 1 -13.47 30.42 23.93
CA MET A 1 -14.29 30.14 22.74
C MET A 1 -15.65 29.63 23.19
N PRO A 2 -16.79 30.22 22.77
CA PRO A 2 -18.09 29.68 23.12
C PRO A 2 -18.40 28.40 22.30
N PRO A 3 -19.20 27.46 22.85
CA PRO A 3 -19.48 26.18 22.22
C PRO A 3 -20.39 26.35 20.99
N ARG A 4 -20.11 25.56 19.96
CA ARG A 4 -20.79 25.57 18.66
C ARG A 4 -22.25 25.07 18.83
N LYS A 5 -23.24 25.90 18.51
CA LYS A 5 -24.67 25.53 18.51
C LYS A 5 -24.92 24.26 17.69
N ALA A 6 -25.38 23.19 18.34
CA ALA A 6 -25.89 22.00 17.68
C ALA A 6 -27.30 22.28 17.16
N THR A 7 -27.46 22.40 15.84
CA THR A 7 -28.80 22.46 15.22
C THR A 7 -29.43 21.08 15.27
N ALA A 8 -30.46 20.92 16.10
CA ALA A 8 -31.26 19.70 16.17
C ALA A 8 -31.91 19.39 14.80
N ARG A 9 -31.68 18.17 14.29
CA ARG A 9 -32.34 17.67 13.08
C ARG A 9 -33.80 17.39 13.41
N LYS A 10 -34.74 18.13 12.81
CA LYS A 10 -36.17 17.79 12.85
C LYS A 10 -36.35 16.37 12.28
N SER A 11 -36.77 15.43 13.12
CA SER A 11 -37.21 14.11 12.69
C SER A 11 -38.57 14.26 11.99
N ALA A 12 -38.61 13.98 10.69
CA ALA A 12 -39.87 13.85 9.96
C ALA A 12 -40.70 12.73 10.61
N LYS A 13 -41.99 12.98 10.84
CA LYS A 13 -42.94 11.96 11.35
C LYS A 13 -43.10 10.90 10.26
N VAL A 14 -42.59 9.69 10.50
CA VAL A 14 -42.78 8.52 9.62
C VAL A 14 -44.12 7.88 9.99
N VAL A 15 -44.97 7.63 8.99
CA VAL A 15 -46.31 7.03 9.14
C VAL A 15 -46.25 5.53 8.77
N PRO A 16 -47.05 4.65 9.40
CA PRO A 16 -47.16 3.25 8.97
C PRO A 16 -47.55 3.14 7.49
N GLY A 17 -46.71 2.48 6.68
CA GLY A 17 -46.89 2.38 5.22
C GLY A 17 -45.89 3.22 4.41
N ASP A 18 -45.17 4.16 5.03
CA ASP A 18 -44.07 4.86 4.37
C ASP A 18 -42.90 3.91 4.08
N PRO A 19 -42.25 4.00 2.89
CA PRO A 19 -41.01 3.28 2.66
C PRO A 19 -39.98 3.72 3.71
N VAL A 20 -39.33 2.75 4.36
CA VAL A 20 -38.29 3.01 5.37
C VAL A 20 -37.27 3.98 4.76
N PRO A 21 -37.03 5.16 5.37
CA PRO A 21 -36.06 6.11 4.85
C PRO A 21 -34.68 5.44 4.80
N VAL A 22 -34.23 5.03 3.61
CA VAL A 22 -32.89 4.49 3.44
C VAL A 22 -31.93 5.65 3.62
N GLY A 23 -31.38 5.77 4.84
CA GLY A 23 -30.44 6.82 5.18
C GLY A 23 -29.31 6.88 4.15
N LYS A 24 -28.98 8.09 3.68
CA LYS A 24 -27.88 8.30 2.73
C LYS A 24 -26.62 7.60 3.26
N LYS A 25 -26.05 6.67 2.47
CA LYS A 25 -24.79 6.00 2.82
C LYS A 25 -23.73 7.06 3.11
N ARG A 26 -23.16 7.02 4.32
CA ARG A 26 -22.13 7.97 4.74
C ARG A 26 -20.86 7.75 3.90
N ARG A 27 -20.42 8.78 3.18
CA ARG A 27 -19.15 8.78 2.45
C ARG A 27 -18.05 9.42 3.30
N TYR A 28 -16.90 8.78 3.38
CA TYR A 28 -15.71 9.37 3.97
C TYR A 28 -15.16 10.49 3.09
N ARG A 29 -14.56 11.51 3.70
CA ARG A 29 -13.86 12.55 2.93
C ARG A 29 -12.61 11.93 2.27
N PRO A 30 -12.20 12.42 1.08
CA PRO A 30 -10.93 12.02 0.49
C PRO A 30 -9.78 12.11 1.52
N GLY A 31 -8.89 11.12 1.52
CA GLY A 31 -7.79 11.01 2.48
C GLY A 31 -8.16 10.39 3.84
N THR A 32 -9.43 10.38 4.27
CA THR A 32 -9.79 9.81 5.58
C THR A 32 -9.55 8.31 5.67
N LEU A 33 -9.90 7.57 4.60
CA LEU A 33 -9.64 6.12 4.54
C LEU A 33 -8.16 5.81 4.35
N ALA A 34 -7.46 6.57 3.50
CA ALA A 34 -6.02 6.42 3.29
C ALA A 34 -5.24 6.59 4.61
N LEU A 35 -5.55 7.61 5.42
CA LEU A 35 -4.92 7.80 6.73
C LEU A 35 -5.22 6.67 7.71
N LYS A 36 -6.42 6.07 7.63
CA LYS A 36 -6.79 4.91 8.44
C LYS A 36 -6.01 3.67 8.01
N GLU A 37 -5.84 3.47 6.71
CA GLU A 37 -5.06 2.37 6.13
C GLU A 37 -3.57 2.50 6.49
N ILE A 38 -2.98 3.70 6.37
CA ILE A 38 -1.58 3.95 6.78
C ILE A 38 -1.36 3.56 8.24
N ARG A 39 -2.22 4.03 9.15
CA ARG A 39 -2.10 3.69 10.58
C ARG A 39 -2.25 2.19 10.83
N ARG A 40 -3.17 1.53 10.12
CA ARG A 40 -3.38 0.09 10.23
C ARG A 40 -2.12 -0.66 9.81
N TYR A 41 -1.59 -0.37 8.62
CA TYR A 41 -0.46 -1.08 8.04
C TYR A 41 0.88 -0.78 8.73
N GLN A 42 1.03 0.41 9.33
CA GLN A 42 2.19 0.71 10.18
C GLN A 42 2.15 0.01 11.54
N THR A 43 0.99 -0.47 11.98
CA THR A 43 0.86 -1.21 13.25
C THR A 43 1.01 -2.72 13.06
N SER A 44 0.56 -3.25 11.91
CA SER A 44 0.64 -4.67 11.59
C SER A 44 1.99 -5.06 10.97
N THR A 45 2.33 -6.34 11.05
CA THR A 45 3.49 -6.94 10.39
C THR A 45 3.12 -8.00 9.35
N ASP A 46 1.85 -8.04 8.95
CA ASP A 46 1.36 -8.98 7.94
C ASP A 46 1.93 -8.66 6.55
N LEU A 47 2.29 -9.70 5.80
CA LEU A 47 2.67 -9.57 4.39
C LEU A 47 1.45 -9.12 3.56
N LEU A 48 1.67 -8.15 2.67
CA LEU A 48 0.65 -7.49 1.87
C LEU A 48 0.53 -8.09 0.46
N LEU A 49 1.59 -8.70 -0.07
CA LEU A 49 1.53 -9.38 -1.36
C LEU A 49 0.90 -10.77 -1.21
N LEU A 50 0.10 -11.14 -2.21
CA LEU A 50 -0.50 -12.47 -2.26
C LEU A 50 0.59 -13.53 -2.48
N LYS A 51 0.64 -14.52 -1.59
CA LYS A 51 1.68 -15.56 -1.57
C LYS A 51 1.81 -16.34 -2.88
N LEU A 52 0.69 -16.80 -3.47
CA LEU A 52 0.72 -17.62 -4.68
C LEU A 52 1.18 -16.85 -5.94
N PRO A 53 0.66 -15.64 -6.24
CA PRO A 53 1.20 -14.80 -7.31
C PRO A 53 2.68 -14.48 -7.13
N PHE A 54 3.11 -14.12 -5.90
CA PHE A 54 4.52 -13.85 -5.62
C PHE A 54 5.40 -15.08 -5.89
N ALA A 55 4.98 -16.26 -5.41
CA ALA A 55 5.69 -17.51 -5.66
C ALA A 55 5.81 -17.86 -7.15
N ARG A 56 4.78 -17.56 -7.97
CA ARG A 56 4.82 -17.74 -9.42
C ARG A 56 5.84 -16.81 -10.08
N LEU A 57 5.84 -15.53 -9.69
CA LEU A 57 6.80 -14.55 -10.19
C LEU A 57 8.25 -14.92 -9.85
N VAL A 58 8.52 -15.37 -8.62
CA VAL A 58 9.85 -15.82 -8.21
C VAL A 58 10.34 -16.97 -9.10
N ARG A 59 9.46 -17.95 -9.37
CA ARG A 59 9.80 -19.11 -10.23
C ARG A 59 10.02 -18.69 -11.68
N GLU A 60 9.21 -17.78 -12.21
CA GLU A 60 9.36 -17.24 -13.56
C GLU A 60 10.71 -16.54 -13.73
N ILE A 61 11.07 -15.65 -12.81
CA ILE A 61 12.37 -14.94 -12.83
C ILE A 61 13.52 -15.95 -12.73
N ALA A 62 13.42 -16.92 -11.82
CA ALA A 62 14.48 -17.90 -11.61
C ALA A 62 14.74 -18.79 -12.83
N VAL A 63 13.73 -19.04 -13.67
CA VAL A 63 13.92 -19.75 -14.95
C VAL A 63 14.79 -18.94 -15.91
N ASN A 64 14.67 -17.62 -15.91
CA ASN A 64 15.43 -16.73 -16.80
C ASN A 64 16.86 -16.45 -16.30
N CYS A 65 17.13 -16.64 -15.01
CA CYS A 65 18.43 -16.36 -14.40
C CYS A 65 19.42 -17.53 -14.42
N ARG A 66 18.99 -18.73 -14.82
CA ARG A 66 19.80 -19.96 -14.69
C ARG A 66 20.19 -20.55 -16.05
N PRO A 67 21.31 -21.30 -16.13
CA PRO A 67 21.66 -22.07 -17.33
C PRO A 67 20.56 -23.09 -17.68
N ALA A 68 20.36 -23.33 -18.98
CA ALA A 68 19.38 -24.29 -19.46
C ALA A 68 19.74 -25.71 -19.02
N GLY A 69 18.76 -26.45 -18.48
CA GLY A 69 18.88 -27.90 -18.20
C GLY A 69 18.84 -28.31 -16.72
N GLU A 70 18.93 -27.37 -15.77
CA GLU A 70 18.82 -27.70 -14.34
C GLU A 70 17.38 -27.55 -13.84
N GLU A 71 16.89 -28.45 -12.98
CA GLU A 71 15.61 -28.28 -12.27
C GLU A 71 15.82 -27.56 -10.93
N LEU A 72 15.09 -26.46 -10.69
CA LEU A 72 15.20 -25.67 -9.46
C LEU A 72 13.98 -25.96 -8.58
N ARG A 73 14.26 -26.52 -7.40
CA ARG A 73 13.26 -26.74 -6.36
C ARG A 73 13.35 -25.63 -5.33
N TRP A 74 12.19 -25.17 -4.88
CA TRP A 74 12.08 -24.10 -3.89
C TRP A 74 11.58 -24.66 -2.57
N GLN A 75 12.31 -24.37 -1.50
CA GLN A 75 11.77 -24.51 -0.16
C GLN A 75 10.68 -23.47 0.08
N SER A 76 9.66 -23.81 0.87
CA SER A 76 8.59 -22.87 1.24
C SER A 76 9.15 -21.65 1.98
N GLN A 77 10.09 -21.88 2.92
CA GLN A 77 10.75 -20.83 3.69
C GLN A 77 11.60 -19.90 2.83
N ALA A 78 12.22 -20.40 1.76
CA ALA A 78 12.99 -19.56 0.85
C ALA A 78 12.09 -18.56 0.10
N ILE A 79 10.92 -19.00 -0.36
CA ILE A 79 9.94 -18.09 -1.01
C ILE A 79 9.43 -17.05 0.00
N GLN A 80 9.18 -17.47 1.24
CA GLN A 80 8.75 -16.54 2.30
C GLN A 80 9.82 -15.49 2.60
N ALA A 81 11.09 -15.89 2.76
CA ALA A 81 12.19 -14.97 2.98
C ALA A 81 12.37 -13.96 1.84
N LEU A 82 12.23 -14.41 0.59
CA LEU A 82 12.24 -13.51 -0.57
C LEU A 82 11.08 -12.52 -0.54
N GLN A 83 9.89 -12.95 -0.11
CA GLN A 83 8.73 -12.07 0.02
C GLN A 83 8.94 -11.03 1.11
N GLU A 84 9.39 -11.43 2.29
CA GLU A 84 9.70 -10.54 3.41
C GLU A 84 10.73 -9.48 2.99
N ALA A 85 11.84 -9.89 2.36
CA ALA A 85 12.86 -8.97 1.89
C ALA A 85 12.35 -8.01 0.80
N SER A 86 11.53 -8.51 -0.13
CA SER A 86 10.97 -7.69 -1.22
C SER A 86 9.98 -6.65 -0.72
N GLU A 87 9.08 -7.04 0.18
CA GLU A 87 8.12 -6.10 0.77
C GLU A 87 8.81 -5.06 1.65
N ALA A 88 9.77 -5.48 2.48
CA ALA A 88 10.58 -4.55 3.26
C ALA A 88 11.30 -3.54 2.37
N PHE A 89 11.92 -3.99 1.27
CA PHE A 89 12.58 -3.10 0.30
C PHE A 89 11.59 -2.08 -0.29
N LEU A 90 10.42 -2.53 -0.73
CA LEU A 90 9.39 -1.67 -1.33
C LEU A 90 8.86 -0.63 -0.34
N VAL A 91 8.60 -1.01 0.91
CA VAL A 91 8.14 -0.09 1.96
C VAL A 91 9.16 1.04 2.16
N HIS A 92 10.44 0.70 2.37
CA HIS A 92 11.50 1.71 2.52
C HIS A 92 11.64 2.58 1.26
N LEU A 93 11.48 2.02 0.06
CA LEU A 93 11.53 2.80 -1.18
C LEU A 93 10.35 3.78 -1.28
N PHE A 94 9.16 3.38 -0.83
CA PHE A 94 7.99 4.27 -0.80
C PHE A 94 8.14 5.38 0.25
N GLU A 95 8.80 5.12 1.38
CA GLU A 95 9.12 6.16 2.37
C GLU A 95 10.00 7.26 1.76
N ASP A 96 11.09 6.88 1.09
CA ASP A 96 11.97 7.85 0.41
C ASP A 96 11.26 8.58 -0.74
N SER A 97 10.45 7.85 -1.51
CA SER A 97 9.65 8.43 -2.60
C SER A 97 8.64 9.44 -2.06
N ASN A 98 8.06 9.18 -0.89
CA ASN A 98 7.15 10.10 -0.23
C ASN A 98 7.89 11.38 0.23
N LEU A 99 9.11 11.25 0.77
CA LEU A 99 9.94 12.42 1.08
C LEU A 99 10.25 13.27 -0.16
N CYS A 100 10.53 12.63 -1.30
CA CYS A 100 10.74 13.32 -2.58
C CYS A 100 9.47 14.07 -3.05
N ALA A 101 8.30 13.45 -2.91
CA ALA A 101 7.03 14.08 -3.25
C ALA A 101 6.75 15.32 -2.36
N ILE A 102 6.98 15.21 -1.05
CA ILE A 102 6.83 16.30 -0.08
C ILE A 102 7.81 17.43 -0.37
N HIS A 103 9.07 17.11 -0.68
CA HIS A 103 10.08 18.10 -1.08
C HIS A 103 9.62 18.91 -2.31
N ALA A 104 8.94 18.26 -3.25
CA ALA A 104 8.33 18.89 -4.42
C ALA A 104 6.93 19.50 -4.16
N LYS A 105 6.53 19.71 -2.91
CA LYS A 105 5.24 20.29 -2.47
C LYS A 105 4.00 19.52 -2.97
N ARG A 106 4.11 18.19 -3.11
CA ARG A 106 3.00 17.29 -3.49
C ARG A 106 2.69 16.30 -2.37
N VAL A 107 1.49 15.74 -2.43
CA VAL A 107 1.02 14.65 -1.55
C VAL A 107 0.90 13.32 -2.33
N THR A 108 0.77 13.39 -3.65
CA THR A 108 0.71 12.22 -4.53
C THR A 108 2.11 11.87 -5.04
N ILE A 109 2.55 10.66 -4.73
CA ILE A 109 3.80 10.08 -5.26
C ILE A 109 3.68 9.83 -6.77
N MET A 110 4.78 10.03 -7.49
CA MET A 110 4.89 9.87 -8.93
C MET A 110 6.12 9.04 -9.29
N GLN A 111 6.19 8.53 -10.52
CA GLN A 111 7.33 7.74 -11.00
C GLN A 111 8.67 8.48 -10.85
N LYS A 112 8.70 9.80 -11.06
CA LYS A 112 9.89 10.64 -10.86
C LYS A 112 10.42 10.64 -9.41
N ASP A 113 9.53 10.45 -8.43
CA ASP A 113 9.92 10.41 -7.01
C ASP A 113 10.66 9.10 -6.71
N ILE A 114 10.17 7.99 -7.25
CA ILE A 114 10.82 6.67 -7.15
C ILE A 114 12.16 6.68 -7.89
N GLN A 115 12.20 7.23 -9.10
CA GLN A 115 13.43 7.34 -9.88
C GLN A 115 14.48 8.18 -9.15
N LEU A 116 14.08 9.30 -8.56
CA LEU A 116 14.97 10.15 -7.76
C LEU A 116 15.46 9.42 -6.50
N ALA A 117 14.56 8.79 -5.74
CA ALA A 117 14.92 8.02 -4.55
C ALA A 117 15.94 6.91 -4.88
N ARG A 118 15.70 6.13 -5.94
CA ARG A 118 16.65 5.10 -6.41
C ARG A 118 17.99 5.70 -6.85
N ARG A 119 17.97 6.85 -7.52
CA ARG A 119 19.19 7.54 -7.98
C ARG A 119 20.06 8.01 -6.81
N ILE A 120 19.44 8.51 -5.75
CA ILE A 120 20.12 9.00 -4.53
C ILE A 120 20.63 7.84 -3.68
N ARG A 121 19.85 6.75 -3.53
CA ARG A 121 20.31 5.53 -2.83
C ARG A 121 21.53 4.86 -3.47
N GLY A 122 21.82 5.17 -4.73
CA GLY A 122 22.97 4.63 -5.45
C GLY A 122 22.87 3.14 -5.76
N MET A 123 23.97 2.58 -6.27
CA MET A 123 24.06 1.18 -6.72
C MET A 123 23.79 0.15 -5.62
N TRP A 124 23.92 0.52 -4.34
CA TRP A 124 23.79 -0.41 -3.21
C TRP A 124 22.39 -0.43 -2.61
N GLY A 125 21.56 0.60 -2.84
CA GLY A 125 20.22 0.71 -2.24
C GLY A 125 19.06 0.82 -3.23
N GLY A 126 19.32 0.91 -4.55
CA GLY A 126 18.28 1.18 -5.56
C GLY A 126 18.24 0.23 -6.76
N ALA A 127 19.28 -0.58 -7.00
CA ALA A 127 19.33 -1.49 -8.14
C ALA A 127 20.08 -2.76 -7.72
N GLY A 128 19.36 -3.87 -7.59
CA GLY A 128 20.00 -5.18 -7.55
C GLY A 128 20.65 -5.46 -8.91
N TRP A 129 21.97 -5.60 -8.88
CA TRP A 129 22.89 -6.27 -9.81
C TRP A 129 23.11 -5.71 -11.23
N VAL A 130 24.39 -5.41 -11.51
CA VAL A 130 25.13 -5.94 -12.67
C VAL A 130 25.34 -7.42 -12.45
#